data_AF-A0AAU9J959-F1
#
_entry.id   AF-A0AAU9J959-F1
#
_cell.length_a   1.000
_cell.length_b   1.000
_cell.length_c   1.000
_cell.angle_alpha   90.00
_cell.angle_beta   90.00
_cell.angle_gamma   90.00
#
_symmetry.space_group_name_H-M   'P 1'
#
loop_
_entity.id
_entity.type
_entity.pdbx_description
1 polymer ?
#
loop_
_entity_poly.entity_id
_entity_poly.type
_entity_poly.pdbx_seq_one_letter_code
_entity_poly.pdbx_strand_id
1 'polypeptide(L)'
;MEDWKRGIKEDKNCENWRENLPKTTFEIPFDIACSACDKIFYKGTQMKAFQQNTRNYFSTPIIEFSMRCKKCANLIAIQTDPEHCEYTPAIGCYKYVKNKGSKNSREELIDVEEVKSIEIGSEKINKEPDESVIAIEGPRIAKIHALNEKFKDDFGLNQMMRKKLRKEKKNLMHTSHKNSMRNEKNTDEMKKCSIKKRLKIMKQSIFHTVRIILCQRRMIGKRSNII
;
A
#
# COMPACT_ATOMS: atom_id res chain seq x y z
N MET A 1 19.56 44.21 20.24
CA MET A 1 19.68 43.20 19.17
C MET A 1 19.69 41.81 19.81
N GLU A 2 18.68 41.53 20.66
CA GLU A 2 18.50 40.28 21.39
C GLU A 2 17.01 40.21 21.72
N ASP A 3 16.22 39.34 21.06
CA ASP A 3 14.85 39.02 21.50
C ASP A 3 14.19 37.89 20.67
N TRP A 4 14.92 36.82 20.33
CA TRP A 4 14.30 35.63 19.72
C TRP A 4 13.98 34.52 20.73
N LYS A 5 14.34 34.70 22.02
CA LYS A 5 14.06 33.75 23.12
C LYS A 5 12.75 34.05 23.86
N ARG A 6 11.67 34.39 23.15
CA ARG A 6 10.34 34.47 23.72
C ARG A 6 9.34 33.73 22.83
N GLY A 7 8.95 32.53 23.28
CA GLY A 7 7.73 31.88 22.79
C GLY A 7 7.86 30.46 22.27
N ILE A 8 8.60 29.57 22.93
CA ILE A 8 8.23 28.15 22.90
C ILE A 8 7.37 27.96 24.15
N LYS A 9 6.06 28.19 24.03
CA LYS A 9 5.12 27.63 25.01
C LYS A 9 5.28 26.11 24.86
N GLU A 10 5.73 25.46 25.92
CA GLU A 10 5.64 24.01 26.03
C GLU A 10 4.15 23.65 25.98
N ASP A 11 3.65 23.36 24.78
CA ASP A 11 2.32 22.84 24.58
C ASP A 11 2.27 21.48 25.30
N LYS A 12 1.70 21.44 26.50
CA LYS A 12 1.49 20.25 27.35
C LYS A 12 0.54 19.20 26.72
N ASN A 13 0.36 19.23 25.41
CA ASN A 13 -0.33 18.23 24.60
C ASN A 13 0.65 17.41 23.72
N CYS A 14 1.96 17.51 23.99
CA CYS A 14 3.01 16.73 23.34
C CYS A 14 3.18 15.31 23.92
N GLU A 15 2.19 14.79 24.63
CA GLU A 15 2.08 13.38 24.99
C GLU A 15 1.08 12.72 24.02
N ASN A 16 1.55 11.72 23.27
CA ASN A 16 0.80 10.83 22.36
C ASN A 16 0.67 11.17 20.85
N TRP A 17 1.57 11.96 20.28
CA TRP A 17 1.68 12.06 18.80
C TRP A 17 1.93 10.70 18.10
N ARG A 18 2.47 9.71 18.82
CA ARG A 18 2.71 8.35 18.29
C ARG A 18 1.49 7.45 18.25
N GLU A 19 0.41 7.77 18.96
CA GLU A 19 -0.75 6.88 19.05
C GLU A 19 -1.55 6.79 17.76
N ASN A 20 -1.50 7.85 16.94
CA ASN A 20 -2.20 7.95 15.66
C ASN A 20 -1.38 7.49 14.45
N LEU A 21 -0.18 6.92 14.67
CA LEU A 21 0.66 6.45 13.58
C LEU A 21 0.18 5.09 13.04
N PRO A 22 0.29 4.87 11.71
CA PRO A 22 0.01 3.57 11.12
C PRO A 22 0.91 2.50 11.74
N LYS A 23 0.29 1.44 12.24
CA LYS A 23 0.94 0.27 12.84
C LYS A 23 1.09 -0.80 11.78
N THR A 24 2.32 -1.24 11.55
CA THR A 24 2.67 -2.24 10.52
C THR A 24 3.59 -3.29 11.13
N THR A 25 3.50 -4.54 10.66
CA THR A 25 4.49 -5.58 10.97
C THR A 25 5.69 -5.41 10.04
N PHE A 26 6.86 -5.17 10.60
CA PHE A 26 8.10 -4.94 9.86
C PHE A 26 9.06 -6.13 10.06
N GLU A 27 9.60 -6.65 8.96
CA GLU A 27 10.66 -7.65 8.96
C GLU A 27 12.00 -6.95 8.85
N ILE A 28 12.89 -7.24 9.80
CA ILE A 28 14.20 -6.60 9.85
C ILE A 28 15.07 -7.04 8.64
N PRO A 29 15.58 -6.11 7.82
CA PRO A 29 16.27 -6.45 6.56
C PRO A 29 17.72 -6.95 6.73
N PHE A 30 18.40 -6.57 7.82
CA PHE A 30 19.78 -6.96 8.14
C PHE A 30 19.96 -7.10 9.66
N ASP A 31 21.04 -7.76 10.10
CA ASP A 31 21.31 -7.94 11.51
C ASP A 31 21.56 -6.57 12.18
N ILE A 32 20.81 -6.25 13.24
CA ILE A 32 20.95 -5.02 14.01
C ILE A 32 21.19 -5.30 15.48
N ALA A 33 21.99 -4.47 16.14
CA ALA A 33 22.17 -4.51 17.58
C ALA A 33 21.56 -3.26 18.24
N CYS A 34 20.90 -3.46 19.39
CA CYS A 34 20.36 -2.35 20.17
C CYS A 34 21.49 -1.64 20.94
N SER A 35 21.59 -0.32 20.82
CA SER A 35 22.64 0.47 21.50
C SER A 35 22.58 0.43 23.04
N ALA A 36 21.44 0.07 23.62
CA ALA A 36 21.22 0.11 25.08
C ALA A 36 21.35 -1.25 25.79
N CYS A 37 21.15 -2.37 25.10
CA CYS A 37 21.19 -3.70 25.71
C CYS A 37 21.99 -4.73 24.91
N ASP A 38 22.61 -4.29 23.81
CA ASP A 38 23.42 -5.11 22.88
C ASP A 38 22.73 -6.40 22.42
N LYS A 39 21.40 -6.43 22.47
CA LYS A 39 20.64 -7.53 21.90
C LYS A 39 20.68 -7.42 20.39
N ILE A 40 21.11 -8.50 19.77
CA ILE A 40 21.12 -8.65 18.32
C ILE A 40 19.72 -9.11 17.87
N PHE A 41 19.17 -8.44 16.87
CA PHE A 41 18.01 -8.86 16.11
C PHE A 41 18.51 -9.30 14.74
N TYR A 42 18.28 -10.57 14.42
CA TYR A 42 18.71 -11.12 13.15
C TYR A 42 17.77 -10.72 12.02
N LYS A 43 18.30 -10.71 10.80
CA LYS A 43 17.54 -10.57 9.56
C LYS A 43 16.32 -11.50 9.55
N GLY A 44 15.18 -10.98 9.10
CA GLY A 44 13.91 -11.70 9.05
C GLY A 44 13.14 -11.70 10.37
N THR A 45 13.67 -11.08 11.44
CA THR A 45 12.91 -10.96 12.69
C THR A 45 11.72 -10.02 12.49
N GLN A 46 10.51 -10.51 12.73
CA GLN A 46 9.29 -9.72 12.70
C GLN A 46 9.11 -8.90 13.99
N MET A 47 8.82 -7.61 13.81
CA MET A 47 8.52 -6.67 14.89
C MET A 47 7.32 -5.78 14.54
N LYS A 48 6.54 -5.40 15.54
CA LYS A 48 5.52 -4.36 15.38
C LYS A 48 6.21 -3.00 15.33
N ALA A 49 5.94 -2.23 14.30
CA ALA A 49 6.55 -0.92 14.09
C ALA A 49 5.46 0.14 13.82
N PHE A 50 5.80 1.38 14.17
CA PHE A 50 5.08 2.57 13.75
C PHE A 50 5.75 3.12 12.52
N GLN A 51 4.96 3.35 11.48
CA GLN A 51 5.44 3.90 10.22
C GLN A 51 5.22 5.42 10.22
N GLN A 52 6.26 6.17 9.87
CA GLN A 52 6.22 7.63 9.76
C GLN A 52 6.87 8.07 8.46
N ASN A 53 6.38 9.16 7.87
CA ASN A 53 7.03 9.80 6.74
C ASN A 53 7.86 10.97 7.29
N THR A 54 9.19 10.89 7.15
CA THR A 54 10.11 11.86 7.79
C THR A 54 10.47 12.99 6.83
N ARG A 55 10.95 12.65 5.63
CA ARG A 55 11.39 13.58 4.58
C ARG A 55 11.03 13.00 3.20
N ASN A 56 11.26 13.77 2.14
CA ASN A 56 11.16 13.27 0.76
C ASN A 56 12.53 13.34 0.08
N TYR A 57 12.91 12.28 -0.62
CA TYR A 57 14.01 12.26 -1.58
C TYR A 57 13.41 12.52 -2.97
N PHE A 58 13.61 13.72 -3.53
CA PHE A 58 12.89 14.22 -4.70
C PHE A 58 11.36 14.05 -4.56
N SER A 59 10.75 13.10 -5.28
CA SER A 59 9.32 12.78 -5.21
C SER A 59 8.98 11.56 -4.33
N THR A 60 9.98 10.79 -3.91
CA THR A 60 9.80 9.56 -3.11
C THR A 60 9.88 9.86 -1.61
N PRO A 61 8.88 9.45 -0.79
CA PRO A 61 8.94 9.67 0.64
C PRO A 61 9.93 8.72 1.32
N ILE A 62 10.77 9.27 2.20
CA ILE A 62 11.59 8.52 3.14
C ILE A 62 10.73 8.15 4.33
N ILE A 63 10.51 6.86 4.46
CA ILE A 63 9.71 6.23 5.51
C ILE A 63 10.64 5.79 6.65
N GLU A 64 10.27 6.15 7.87
CA GLU A 64 10.89 5.71 9.11
C GLU A 64 10.00 4.68 9.84
N PHE A 65 10.60 3.57 10.22
CA PHE A 65 9.98 2.52 11.02
C PHE A 65 10.52 2.58 12.45
N SER A 66 9.69 3.08 13.35
CA SER A 66 9.98 3.21 14.78
C SER A 66 9.39 2.02 15.57
N MET A 67 10.23 1.32 16.33
CA MET A 67 9.82 0.15 17.15
C MET A 67 10.50 0.14 18.51
N ARG A 68 9.96 -0.61 19.47
CA ARG A 68 10.58 -0.78 20.80
C ARG A 68 11.36 -2.07 20.88
N CYS A 69 12.53 -2.03 21.51
CA CYS A 69 13.34 -3.22 21.81
C CYS A 69 12.59 -4.17 22.76
N LYS A 70 12.62 -5.47 22.47
CA LYS A 70 11.96 -6.52 23.28
C LYS A 70 12.52 -6.67 24.70
N LYS A 71 13.74 -6.18 24.99
CA LYS A 71 14.40 -6.30 26.30
C LYS A 71 14.32 -5.01 27.13
N CYS A 72 14.82 -3.89 26.60
CA CYS A 72 15.03 -2.66 27.37
C CYS A 72 14.06 -1.52 27.04
N ALA A 73 13.00 -1.78 26.27
CA ALA A 73 12.03 -0.79 25.79
C ALA A 73 12.61 0.43 25.05
N ASN A 74 13.91 0.43 24.74
CA ASN A 74 14.58 1.46 23.95
C ASN A 74 13.93 1.60 22.57
N LEU A 75 13.88 2.83 22.06
CA LEU A 75 13.35 3.12 20.73
C LEU A 75 14.42 2.81 19.68
N ILE A 76 14.02 2.05 18.67
CA ILE A 76 14.83 1.71 17.50
C ILE A 76 14.12 2.27 16.28
N ALA A 77 14.82 3.06 15.47
CA ALA A 77 14.28 3.61 14.23
C ALA A 77 15.15 3.20 13.04
N ILE A 78 14.50 2.74 11.96
CA ILE A 78 15.13 2.38 10.69
C ILE A 78 14.49 3.22 9.59
N GLN A 79 15.29 3.84 8.74
CA GLN A 79 14.82 4.63 7.61
C GLN A 79 15.04 3.91 6.29
N THR A 80 14.26 4.29 5.29
CA THR A 80 14.44 3.87 3.90
C THR A 80 15.37 4.85 3.19
N ASP A 81 16.30 4.33 2.40
CA ASP A 81 17.18 5.12 1.54
C ASP A 81 16.87 4.83 0.06
N PRO A 82 16.15 5.73 -0.63
CA PRO A 82 15.80 5.56 -2.04
C PRO A 82 17.01 5.62 -3.00
N GLU A 83 18.12 6.24 -2.60
CA GLU A 83 19.31 6.38 -3.46
C GLU A 83 20.01 5.02 -3.64
N HIS A 84 20.24 4.32 -2.54
CA HIS A 84 20.93 3.03 -2.52
C HIS A 84 19.98 1.83 -2.55
N CYS A 85 18.66 2.05 -2.57
CA CYS A 85 17.63 1.01 -2.45
C CYS A 85 17.77 0.16 -1.17
N GLU A 86 18.24 0.79 -0.09
CA GLU A 86 18.57 0.11 1.17
C GLU A 86 17.77 0.66 2.36
N TYR A 87 17.92 0.01 3.51
CA TYR A 87 17.46 0.53 4.79
C TYR A 87 18.68 0.97 5.62
N THR A 88 18.55 2.06 6.35
CA THR A 88 19.61 2.62 7.19
C THR A 88 19.17 2.73 8.64
N PRO A 89 20.01 2.31 9.62
CA PRO A 89 19.70 2.52 11.03
C PRO A 89 19.78 4.01 11.34
N ALA A 90 18.73 4.57 11.97
CA ALA A 90 18.66 5.99 12.29
C ALA A 90 18.88 6.25 13.78
N ILE A 91 18.08 5.62 14.66
CA ILE A 91 18.11 5.89 16.10
C ILE A 91 18.17 4.57 16.87
N GLY A 92 19.04 4.51 17.90
CA GLY A 92 19.01 3.47 18.93
C GLY A 92 19.49 2.09 18.50
N CYS A 93 19.99 1.95 17.27
CA CYS A 93 20.56 0.71 16.74
C CYS A 93 21.73 0.99 15.79
N TYR A 94 22.54 -0.05 15.58
CA TYR A 94 23.60 -0.08 14.58
C TYR A 94 23.58 -1.41 13.82
N LYS A 95 24.13 -1.42 12.60
CA LYS A 95 24.30 -2.64 11.78
C LYS A 95 25.28 -3.57 12.50
N TYR A 96 24.91 -4.83 12.69
CA TYR A 96 25.77 -5.84 13.30
C TYR A 96 26.45 -6.66 12.20
N VAL A 97 27.77 -6.56 12.08
CA VAL A 97 28.56 -7.38 11.15
C VAL A 97 29.23 -8.50 11.94
N LYS A 98 28.98 -9.75 11.54
CA LYS A 98 29.64 -10.90 12.15
C LYS A 98 31.06 -11.02 11.58
N ASN A 99 32.02 -10.32 12.18
CA ASN A 99 33.42 -10.47 11.81
C ASN A 99 33.86 -11.92 12.00
N LYS A 100 34.32 -12.56 10.91
CA LYS A 100 34.81 -13.95 10.91
C LYS A 100 36.19 -14.11 11.58
N GLY A 101 36.69 -13.13 12.34
CA GLY A 101 38.07 -13.19 12.84
C GLY A 101 38.51 -12.26 13.98
N SER A 102 37.66 -11.38 14.53
CA SER A 102 38.08 -10.48 15.61
C SER A 102 37.11 -10.51 16.80
N LYS A 103 37.64 -10.72 18.01
CA LYS A 103 36.90 -10.97 19.26
C LYS A 103 36.38 -9.70 19.96
N ASN A 104 36.36 -8.54 19.30
CA ASN A 104 35.95 -7.28 19.94
C ASN A 104 34.82 -6.62 19.12
N SER A 105 33.59 -6.96 19.47
CA SER A 105 32.37 -6.44 18.85
C SER A 105 31.95 -5.10 19.46
N ARG A 106 32.52 -4.01 18.95
CA ARG A 106 31.89 -2.69 18.93
C ARG A 106 32.50 -1.93 17.77
N GLU A 107 31.93 -2.13 16.59
CA GLU A 107 32.23 -1.28 15.44
C GLU A 107 31.60 0.07 15.76
N GLU A 108 32.42 1.00 16.26
CA GLU A 108 32.15 2.42 16.14
C GLU A 108 31.83 2.71 14.68
N LEU A 109 30.83 3.57 14.47
CA LEU A 109 30.54 4.13 13.16
C LEU A 109 31.84 4.72 12.64
N ILE A 110 32.50 4.02 11.71
CA ILE A 110 33.64 4.57 10.99
C ILE A 110 33.05 5.75 10.22
N ASP A 111 33.47 6.96 10.60
CA ASP A 111 33.14 8.17 9.87
C ASP A 111 33.47 7.94 8.40
N VAL A 112 32.57 8.39 7.52
CA VAL A 112 32.57 8.16 6.06
C VAL A 112 33.87 8.65 5.38
N GLU A 113 34.72 9.37 6.10
CA GLU A 113 36.04 9.82 5.63
C GLU A 113 37.13 8.74 5.74
N GLU A 114 37.09 7.83 6.71
CA GLU A 114 38.16 6.84 6.93
C GLU A 114 37.95 5.53 6.16
N VAL A 115 36.74 5.31 5.62
CA VAL A 115 36.43 4.20 4.68
C VAL A 115 37.10 4.39 3.31
N LYS A 116 37.66 5.57 3.03
CA LYS A 116 38.50 5.79 1.84
C LYS A 116 39.91 5.22 1.97
N SER A 117 40.38 4.94 3.20
CA SER A 117 41.72 4.40 3.47
C SER A 117 41.77 2.89 3.59
N ILE A 118 40.61 2.21 3.70
CA ILE A 118 40.52 0.76 3.50
C ILE A 118 40.28 0.53 2.01
N GLU A 119 41.25 0.93 1.20
CA GLU A 119 41.47 0.34 -0.12
C GLU A 119 41.79 -1.14 0.12
N ILE A 120 40.76 -1.97 0.25
CA ILE A 120 40.85 -3.38 -0.12
C ILE A 120 41.43 -3.35 -1.53
N GLY A 121 42.69 -3.79 -1.65
CA GLY A 121 43.50 -3.71 -2.85
C GLY A 121 42.66 -3.79 -4.11
N SER A 122 42.34 -2.63 -4.67
CA SER A 122 41.90 -2.50 -6.05
C SER A 122 43.14 -2.59 -6.94
N GLU A 123 43.93 -3.64 -6.72
CA GLU A 123 44.82 -4.18 -7.73
C GLU A 123 43.90 -4.60 -8.87
N LYS A 124 43.70 -3.67 -9.79
CA LYS A 124 43.28 -3.85 -11.17
C LYS A 124 43.17 -5.33 -11.56
N ILE A 125 41.99 -5.93 -11.36
CA ILE A 125 41.61 -7.13 -12.11
C ILE A 125 41.20 -6.66 -13.51
N ASN A 126 42.13 -6.00 -14.19
CA ASN A 126 42.18 -5.94 -15.65
C ASN A 126 43.08 -7.10 -16.08
N LYS A 127 42.76 -8.32 -15.65
CA LYS A 127 43.30 -9.51 -16.31
C LYS A 127 42.49 -9.65 -17.59
N GLU A 128 43.12 -9.36 -18.71
CA GLU A 128 42.59 -9.82 -19.99
C GLU A 128 42.33 -11.33 -19.85
N PRO A 129 41.13 -11.81 -20.22
CA PRO A 129 40.82 -13.23 -20.07
C PRO A 129 41.84 -14.04 -20.87
N ASP A 130 42.40 -15.09 -20.27
CA ASP A 130 43.34 -15.98 -20.94
C ASP A 130 42.73 -16.48 -22.27
N GLU A 131 43.51 -16.50 -23.36
CA GLU A 131 43.03 -16.88 -24.71
C GLU A 131 42.33 -18.25 -24.72
N SER A 132 42.74 -19.16 -23.83
CA SER A 132 42.13 -20.48 -23.63
C SER A 132 40.71 -20.41 -23.08
N VAL A 133 40.43 -19.48 -22.15
CA VAL A 133 39.09 -19.25 -21.59
C VAL A 133 38.19 -18.63 -22.65
N ILE A 134 38.70 -17.69 -23.44
CA ILE A 134 37.95 -17.09 -24.56
C ILE A 134 37.58 -18.14 -25.61
N ALA A 135 38.48 -19.07 -25.93
CA ALA A 135 38.22 -20.13 -26.91
C ALA A 135 37.09 -21.09 -26.46
N ILE A 136 36.97 -21.33 -25.15
CA ILE A 136 35.96 -22.23 -24.57
C ILE A 136 34.64 -21.49 -24.32
N GLU A 137 34.70 -20.30 -23.71
CA GLU A 137 33.52 -19.55 -23.27
C GLU A 137 32.93 -18.66 -24.36
N GLY A 138 33.73 -18.18 -25.30
CA GLY A 138 33.29 -17.40 -26.46
C GLY A 138 32.14 -18.05 -27.25
N PRO A 139 32.26 -19.30 -27.73
CA PRO A 139 31.17 -19.97 -28.43
C PRO A 139 29.94 -20.23 -27.53
N ARG A 140 30.15 -20.45 -26.23
CA ARG A 140 29.07 -20.61 -25.25
C ARG A 140 28.27 -19.31 -25.09
N ILE A 141 28.97 -18.18 -24.95
CA ILE A 141 28.39 -16.83 -24.83
C ILE A 141 27.68 -16.45 -26.14
N ALA A 142 28.29 -16.72 -27.29
CA ALA A 142 27.68 -16.48 -28.61
C ALA A 142 26.35 -17.23 -28.77
N LYS A 143 26.30 -18.49 -28.31
CA LYS A 143 25.07 -19.29 -28.32
C LYS A 143 23.98 -18.69 -27.41
N ILE A 144 24.34 -18.19 -26.23
CA ILE A 144 23.42 -17.50 -25.32
C ILE A 144 22.90 -16.21 -25.96
N HIS A 145 23.78 -15.42 -26.59
CA HIS A 145 23.43 -14.19 -27.29
C HIS A 145 22.43 -14.44 -28.43
N ALA A 146 22.67 -15.44 -29.27
CA ALA A 146 21.78 -15.81 -30.37
C ALA A 146 20.38 -16.27 -29.90
N LEU A 147 20.29 -16.88 -28.71
CA LEU A 147 19.00 -17.22 -28.09
C LEU A 147 18.31 -15.96 -27.55
N ASN A 148 19.05 -15.07 -26.89
CA ASN A 148 18.51 -13.83 -26.32
C ASN A 148 18.07 -12.80 -27.37
N GLU A 149 18.72 -12.75 -28.54
CA GLU A 149 18.31 -11.86 -29.63
C GLU A 149 16.85 -12.06 -30.04
N LYS A 150 16.34 -13.30 -29.96
CA LYS A 150 14.93 -13.60 -30.24
C LYS A 150 13.95 -12.95 -29.27
N PHE A 151 14.40 -12.67 -28.04
CA PHE A 151 13.58 -12.09 -26.96
C PHE A 151 13.81 -10.58 -26.79
N LYS A 152 14.71 -9.98 -27.58
CA LYS A 152 15.08 -8.56 -27.44
C LYS A 152 13.92 -7.61 -27.74
N ASP A 153 12.99 -8.04 -28.60
CA ASP A 153 11.81 -7.27 -29.02
C ASP A 153 10.53 -7.57 -28.21
N ASP A 154 10.63 -8.32 -27.11
CA ASP A 154 9.47 -8.66 -26.27
C ASP A 154 8.82 -7.43 -25.64
N PHE A 155 9.55 -6.33 -25.46
CA PHE A 155 9.01 -5.10 -24.89
C PHE A 155 7.92 -4.49 -25.78
N GLY A 156 8.14 -4.41 -27.09
CA GLY A 156 7.17 -3.85 -28.05
C GLY A 156 5.90 -4.70 -28.15
N LEU A 157 6.06 -6.03 -28.25
CA LEU A 157 4.96 -7.00 -28.23
C LEU A 157 4.14 -6.90 -26.94
N ASN A 158 4.82 -6.91 -25.78
CA ASN A 158 4.15 -6.79 -24.48
C ASN A 158 3.47 -5.44 -24.28
N GLN A 159 4.07 -4.34 -24.77
CA GLN A 159 3.46 -3.02 -24.73
C GLN A 159 2.17 -2.98 -25.57
N MET A 160 2.19 -3.54 -26.78
CA MET A 160 1.01 -3.65 -27.64
C MET A 160 -0.09 -4.50 -26.98
N MET A 161 0.27 -5.65 -26.41
CA MET A 161 -0.68 -6.53 -25.71
C MET A 161 -1.31 -5.84 -24.50
N ARG A 162 -0.51 -5.16 -23.68
CA ARG A 162 -1.01 -4.37 -22.54
C ARG A 162 -1.95 -3.25 -22.99
N LYS A 163 -1.67 -2.59 -24.12
CA LYS A 163 -2.54 -1.55 -24.70
C LYS A 163 -3.89 -2.12 -25.14
N LYS A 164 -3.90 -3.29 -25.80
CA LYS A 164 -5.13 -4.01 -26.20
C LYS A 164 -5.97 -4.38 -24.97
N LEU A 165 -5.37 -5.05 -23.98
CA LEU A 165 -6.07 -5.48 -22.75
C LEU A 165 -6.62 -4.30 -21.94
N ARG A 166 -5.91 -3.17 -21.86
CA ARG A 166 -6.42 -1.95 -21.20
C ARG A 166 -7.64 -1.39 -21.92
N LYS A 167 -7.64 -1.38 -23.25
CA LYS A 167 -8.78 -0.92 -24.06
C LYS A 167 -9.99 -1.84 -23.87
N GLU A 168 -9.79 -3.15 -23.92
CA GLU A 168 -10.82 -4.15 -23.67
C GLU A 168 -11.39 -4.04 -22.26
N LYS A 169 -10.54 -3.90 -21.23
CA LYS A 169 -10.99 -3.68 -19.85
C LYS A 169 -11.84 -2.41 -19.71
N LYS A 170 -11.44 -1.30 -20.35
CA LYS A 170 -12.23 -0.06 -20.34
C LYS A 170 -13.59 -0.24 -21.02
N ASN A 171 -13.62 -0.95 -22.15
CA ASN A 171 -14.86 -1.27 -22.84
C ASN A 171 -15.78 -2.14 -21.99
N LEU A 172 -15.24 -3.20 -21.36
CA LEU A 172 -15.97 -4.09 -20.46
C LEU A 172 -16.54 -3.34 -19.25
N MET A 173 -15.75 -2.46 -18.61
CA MET A 173 -16.23 -1.63 -17.51
C MET A 173 -17.38 -0.72 -17.95
N HIS A 174 -17.26 -0.11 -19.13
CA HIS A 174 -18.30 0.75 -19.68
C HIS A 174 -19.58 -0.02 -20.04
N THR A 175 -19.46 -1.22 -20.61
CA THR A 175 -20.62 -2.10 -20.88
C THR A 175 -21.29 -2.57 -19.59
N SER A 176 -20.51 -2.97 -18.59
CA SER A 176 -21.03 -3.39 -17.28
C SER A 176 -21.75 -2.25 -16.57
N HIS A 177 -21.19 -1.04 -16.60
CA HIS A 177 -21.83 0.16 -16.05
C HIS A 177 -23.15 0.48 -16.78
N LYS A 178 -23.17 0.43 -18.11
CA LYS A 178 -24.41 0.61 -18.90
C LYS A 178 -25.46 -0.44 -18.58
N ASN A 179 -25.07 -1.70 -18.43
CA ASN A 179 -25.98 -2.79 -18.08
C ASN A 179 -26.55 -2.63 -16.68
N SER A 180 -25.74 -2.22 -15.70
CA SER A 180 -26.21 -1.90 -14.34
C SER A 180 -27.25 -0.79 -14.36
N MET A 181 -26.97 0.30 -15.08
CA MET A 181 -27.90 1.43 -15.23
C MET A 181 -29.20 1.01 -15.93
N ARG A 182 -29.15 0.10 -16.90
CA ARG A 182 -30.35 -0.45 -17.56
C ARG A 182 -31.15 -1.33 -16.60
N ASN A 183 -30.48 -2.16 -15.81
CA ASN A 183 -31.13 -3.02 -14.83
C ASN A 183 -31.84 -2.22 -13.73
N GLU A 184 -31.21 -1.18 -13.20
CA GLU A 184 -31.84 -0.27 -12.23
C GLU A 184 -33.11 0.36 -12.80
N LYS A 185 -33.06 0.91 -14.03
CA LYS A 185 -34.23 1.47 -14.72
C LYS A 185 -35.35 0.44 -14.89
N ASN A 186 -35.01 -0.80 -15.30
CA ASN A 186 -36.00 -1.87 -15.43
C ASN A 186 -36.65 -2.22 -14.08
N THR A 187 -35.87 -2.25 -12.99
CA THR A 187 -36.43 -2.52 -11.64
C THR A 187 -37.35 -1.40 -11.18
N ASP A 188 -37.02 -0.14 -11.48
CA ASP A 188 -37.85 1.00 -11.14
C ASP A 188 -39.14 1.07 -11.97
N GLU A 189 -39.07 0.68 -13.24
CA GLU A 189 -40.26 0.52 -14.09
C GLU A 189 -41.17 -0.61 -13.58
N MET A 190 -40.61 -1.75 -13.17
CA MET A 190 -41.36 -2.84 -12.54
C MET A 190 -42.03 -2.40 -11.24
N LYS A 191 -41.32 -1.65 -10.37
CA LYS A 191 -41.89 -1.08 -9.13
C LYS A 191 -43.04 -0.11 -9.43
N LYS A 192 -42.85 0.81 -10.39
CA LYS A 192 -43.91 1.75 -10.83
C LYS A 192 -45.15 1.02 -11.36
N CYS A 193 -44.96 -0.07 -12.12
CA CYS A 193 -46.05 -0.90 -12.62
C CYS A 193 -46.83 -1.59 -11.47
N SER A 194 -46.11 -2.14 -10.48
CA SER A 194 -46.70 -2.74 -9.27
C SER A 194 -47.54 -1.73 -8.45
N ILE A 195 -47.01 -0.52 -8.24
CA ILE A 195 -47.71 0.55 -7.52
C ILE A 195 -48.98 0.98 -8.27
N LYS A 196 -48.92 1.14 -9.59
CA LYS A 196 -50.09 1.46 -10.43
C LYS A 196 -51.17 0.37 -10.34
N LYS A 197 -50.79 -0.91 -10.34
CA LYS A 197 -51.73 -2.04 -10.15
C LYS A 197 -52.41 -1.98 -8.78
N ARG A 198 -51.65 -1.76 -7.69
CA ARG A 198 -52.19 -1.61 -6.33
C ARG A 198 -53.16 -0.44 -6.20
N LEU A 199 -52.82 0.73 -6.74
CA LEU A 199 -53.69 1.91 -6.74
C LEU A 199 -55.00 1.66 -7.50
N LYS A 200 -54.94 0.92 -8.61
CA LYS A 200 -56.14 0.55 -9.38
C LYS A 200 -57.08 -0.34 -8.57
N ILE A 201 -56.53 -1.34 -7.86
CA ILE A 201 -57.31 -2.23 -6.98
C ILE A 201 -57.94 -1.45 -5.82
N MET A 202 -57.19 -0.56 -5.15
CA MET A 202 -57.75 0.26 -4.07
C MET A 202 -58.87 1.18 -4.55
N LYS A 203 -58.71 1.83 -5.71
CA LYS A 203 -59.77 2.69 -6.29
C LYS A 203 -61.05 1.90 -6.58
N GLN A 204 -60.93 0.67 -7.10
CA GLN A 204 -62.09 -0.20 -7.33
C GLN A 204 -62.78 -0.62 -6.02
N SER A 205 -61.99 -0.93 -4.99
CA SER A 205 -62.52 -1.25 -3.65
C SER A 205 -63.28 -0.06 -3.04
N ILE A 206 -62.71 1.15 -3.07
CA ILE A 206 -63.36 2.38 -2.60
C ILE A 206 -64.66 2.66 -3.38
N PHE A 207 -64.64 2.47 -4.70
CA PHE A 207 -65.84 2.66 -5.52
C PHE A 207 -66.96 1.69 -5.13
N HIS A 208 -66.59 0.44 -4.81
CA HIS A 208 -67.52 -0.58 -4.36
C HIS A 208 -68.09 -0.26 -2.98
N THR A 209 -67.26 0.15 -2.02
CA THR A 209 -67.71 0.51 -0.66
C THR A 209 -68.60 1.75 -0.66
N VAL A 210 -68.25 2.80 -1.42
CA VAL A 210 -69.11 3.99 -1.59
C VAL A 210 -70.45 3.62 -2.21
N ARG A 211 -70.47 2.72 -3.19
CA ARG A 211 -71.71 2.21 -3.81
C ARG A 211 -72.58 1.44 -2.80
N ILE A 212 -71.97 0.62 -1.94
CA ILE A 212 -72.66 -0.09 -0.86
C ILE A 212 -73.26 0.91 0.15
N ILE A 213 -72.49 1.91 0.59
CA ILE A 213 -72.93 2.93 1.55
C ILE A 213 -74.08 3.77 0.97
N LEU A 214 -73.98 4.19 -0.29
CA LEU A 214 -75.06 4.91 -0.98
C LEU A 214 -76.32 4.05 -1.10
N CYS A 215 -76.18 2.74 -1.34
CA CYS A 215 -77.31 1.82 -1.37
C CYS A 215 -77.98 1.68 0.01
N GLN A 216 -77.19 1.54 1.09
CA GLN A 216 -77.69 1.48 2.46
C GLN A 216 -78.40 2.78 2.86
N ARG A 217 -77.85 3.96 2.55
CA ARG A 217 -78.52 5.26 2.78
C ARG A 217 -79.85 5.37 2.04
N ARG A 218 -79.93 4.87 0.80
CA ARG A 218 -81.16 4.85 0.01
C ARG A 218 -82.22 3.91 0.60
N MET A 219 -81.80 2.80 1.20
CA MET A 219 -82.69 1.88 1.93
C MET A 219 -83.21 2.50 3.24
N ILE A 220 -82.36 3.22 3.98
CA ILE A 220 -82.74 3.90 5.23
C ILE A 220 -83.72 5.05 4.96
N GLY A 221 -83.48 5.88 3.94
CA GLY A 221 -84.39 6.99 3.56
C GLY A 221 -85.76 6.54 3.02
N LYS A 222 -85.87 5.31 2.49
CA LYS A 222 -87.18 4.72 2.12
C LYS A 222 -87.98 4.22 3.33
N ARG A 223 -87.31 3.89 4.44
CA ARG A 223 -87.97 3.47 5.69
C ARG A 223 -88.49 4.64 6.53
N SER A 224 -87.91 5.83 6.40
CA SER A 224 -88.34 7.03 7.14
C SER A 224 -89.55 7.78 6.55
N ASN A 225 -90.03 7.40 5.36
CA ASN A 225 -91.23 7.96 4.71
C ASN A 225 -92.48 7.06 4.86
N ILE A 226 -92.43 6.06 5.75
CA ILE A 226 -93.50 5.06 5.97
C ILE A 226 -94.11 5.19 7.38
N ILE A 227 -93.77 6.25 8.12
CA ILE A 227 -94.36 6.62 9.43
C ILE A 227 -94.68 8.11 9.38
#